data_AF-A0A496ND07-F1
#
_entry.id   AF-A0A496ND07-F1
#
_cell.length_a   1.000
_cell.length_b   1.000
_cell.length_c   1.000
_cell.angle_alpha   90.00
_cell.angle_beta   90.00
_cell.angle_gamma   90.00
#
_symmetry.space_group_name_H-M   'P 1'
#
loop_
_entity.id
_entity.type
_entity.pdbx_description
1 polymer ?
#
loop_
_entity_poly.entity_id
_entity_poly.type
_entity_poly.pdbx_seq_one_letter_code
_entity_poly.pdbx_strand_id
1 'polypeptide(L)'
;MKLTLGILTLSVMLTTVSHANDKIEEFIDGECLPKNAYHLLDKITDIDCTKNADDSVVVTIGDKAGLMSKQGKWLAEPKYNYILGEFYQGLTVVKNMDDKYGFMDKTGKIVIPFKYTDAWNFTDEMGLAQVKLDKESKWGFINPSDKMVIAPKYDFVYALISENLFTAYRDGKAGFIDKTGKEVIAFDYDEALPFIDGLAMVGKGDKYGFINTKGQVVIPLIYDFALNFENGVAVVAKAEKYGLIDKTGKSITALAYDDMLYAGEDAYVVVQNGKVGYIDISGKPLTKIIYDDVGLFSEGLAVVCLKQKCGYIDITGKEIIKTKYDMATSFSGGKADVWLDGKDLQIDKAGKIIQ
;
A
#
# COMPACT_ATOMS: atom_id res chain seq x y z
N MET A 1 -22.26 -4.09 14.03
CA MET A 1 -21.20 -3.23 14.59
C MET A 1 -20.18 -3.07 13.47
N LYS A 2 -20.18 -1.93 12.78
CA LYS A 2 -19.39 -1.72 11.56
C LYS A 2 -17.91 -1.69 11.95
N LEU A 3 -17.16 -2.73 11.60
CA LEU A 3 -15.70 -2.70 11.62
C LEU A 3 -15.26 -1.84 10.44
N THR A 4 -15.05 -0.56 10.73
CA THR A 4 -14.16 0.30 9.93
C THR A 4 -12.82 -0.41 9.80
N LEU A 5 -12.37 -0.67 8.57
CA LEU A 5 -10.94 -0.92 8.29
C LEU A 5 -10.15 0.29 8.78
N GLY A 6 -9.74 0.24 10.05
CA GLY A 6 -8.78 1.14 10.63
C GLY A 6 -7.40 0.65 10.21
N ILE A 7 -6.90 1.20 9.11
CA ILE A 7 -5.46 1.23 8.87
C ILE A 7 -4.87 1.97 10.06
N LEU A 8 -4.20 1.26 10.96
CA LEU A 8 -3.39 1.84 12.02
C LEU A 8 -2.21 2.56 11.34
N THR A 9 -2.43 3.83 10.96
CA THR A 9 -1.31 4.74 10.69
C THR A 9 -0.70 5.08 12.03
N LEU A 10 0.49 4.54 12.30
CA LEU A 10 1.35 4.95 13.40
C LEU A 10 1.62 6.46 13.23
N SER A 11 1.00 7.29 14.07
CA SER A 11 1.25 8.73 14.11
C SER A 11 2.59 8.96 14.80
N VAL A 12 3.63 9.23 14.02
CA VAL A 12 4.84 9.87 14.54
C VAL A 12 4.53 11.36 14.65
N MET A 13 4.36 11.85 15.88
CA MET A 13 4.32 13.28 16.15
C MET A 13 5.72 13.87 15.91
N LEU A 14 5.94 14.51 14.76
CA LEU A 14 7.00 15.52 14.64
C LEU A 14 6.42 16.88 15.04
N THR A 15 6.93 17.39 16.16
CA THR A 15 6.71 18.77 16.62
C THR A 15 7.17 19.77 15.56
N THR A 16 6.30 20.72 15.23
CA THR A 16 6.57 21.85 14.35
C THR A 16 7.66 22.76 14.91
N VAL A 17 8.72 22.97 14.15
CA VAL A 17 9.54 24.19 14.21
C VAL A 17 9.56 24.79 12.81
N SER A 18 9.10 26.04 12.72
CA SER A 18 9.12 26.88 11.53
C SER A 18 10.54 27.04 11.00
N HIS A 19 10.75 26.84 9.70
CA HIS A 19 11.55 27.65 8.77
C HIS A 19 11.35 27.07 7.37
N ALA A 20 10.55 27.75 6.53
CA ALA A 20 10.19 27.27 5.19
C ALA A 20 11.36 27.30 4.18
N ASN A 21 12.51 27.89 4.54
CA ASN A 21 13.65 28.05 3.63
C ASN A 21 14.70 26.93 3.73
N ASP A 22 14.81 26.22 4.85
CA ASP A 22 15.88 25.22 5.04
C ASP A 22 15.56 23.87 4.37
N LYS A 23 14.29 23.60 4.01
CA LYS A 23 13.87 22.34 3.39
C LYS A 23 14.13 22.25 1.89
N ILE A 24 14.31 23.37 1.21
CA ILE A 24 14.54 23.33 -0.24
C ILE A 24 16.03 23.00 -0.52
N GLU A 25 16.96 23.42 0.35
CA GLU A 25 18.40 23.18 0.14
C GLU A 25 18.81 21.70 0.11
N GLU A 26 18.13 20.81 0.86
CA GLU A 26 18.45 19.37 0.89
C GLU A 26 18.02 18.61 -0.39
N PHE A 27 17.12 19.16 -1.20
CA PHE A 27 16.62 18.52 -2.45
C PHE A 27 17.16 19.15 -3.73
N ILE A 28 17.93 20.23 -3.62
CA ILE A 28 18.45 21.00 -4.75
C ILE A 28 19.75 20.42 -5.30
N ASP A 29 20.49 19.58 -4.57
CA ASP A 29 21.82 19.14 -4.99
C ASP A 29 21.78 18.07 -6.10
N GLY A 30 21.45 18.52 -7.31
CA GLY A 30 21.68 17.81 -8.58
C GLY A 30 20.66 16.76 -9.01
N GLU A 31 19.77 16.27 -8.14
CA GLU A 31 18.92 15.11 -8.47
C GLU A 31 17.47 15.44 -8.87
N CYS A 32 16.90 16.57 -8.42
CA CYS A 32 15.47 16.85 -8.63
C CYS A 32 15.18 18.12 -9.46
N LEU A 33 15.65 19.29 -9.00
CA LEU A 33 15.52 20.53 -9.78
C LEU A 33 16.82 20.79 -10.56
N PRO A 34 16.76 21.05 -11.87
CA PRO A 34 17.95 21.27 -12.65
C PRO A 34 18.60 22.63 -12.34
N LYS A 35 19.93 22.67 -12.35
CA LYS A 35 20.74 23.84 -11.97
C LYS A 35 20.34 25.14 -12.66
N ASN A 36 19.93 25.07 -13.91
CA ASN A 36 19.51 26.24 -14.67
C ASN A 36 18.13 26.79 -14.25
N ALA A 37 17.34 26.05 -13.48
CA ALA A 37 16.10 26.51 -12.86
C ALA A 37 16.30 27.12 -11.46
N TYR A 38 17.53 27.19 -10.93
CA TYR A 38 17.78 27.73 -9.58
C TYR A 38 17.42 29.21 -9.41
N HIS A 39 17.32 29.97 -10.51
CA HIS A 39 16.82 31.34 -10.48
C HIS A 39 15.33 31.45 -10.08
N LEU A 40 14.62 30.31 -9.97
CA LEU A 40 13.23 30.23 -9.56
C LEU A 40 13.06 29.86 -8.08
N LEU A 41 14.14 29.55 -7.35
CA LEU A 41 14.07 29.01 -5.98
C LEU A 41 13.25 29.89 -5.04
N ASP A 42 13.43 31.21 -5.09
CA ASP A 42 12.70 32.18 -4.25
C ASP A 42 11.18 32.20 -4.52
N LYS A 43 10.71 31.56 -5.61
CA LYS A 43 9.31 31.53 -6.03
C LYS A 43 8.68 30.16 -5.85
N ILE A 44 9.48 29.10 -5.77
CA ILE A 44 9.00 27.74 -5.66
C ILE A 44 8.44 27.53 -4.26
N THR A 45 7.21 27.03 -4.20
CA THR A 45 6.54 26.69 -2.94
C THR A 45 6.60 25.20 -2.66
N ASP A 46 6.66 24.36 -3.70
CA ASP A 46 6.75 22.91 -3.57
C ASP A 46 7.36 22.25 -4.83
N ILE A 47 8.02 21.11 -4.67
CA ILE A 47 8.59 20.29 -5.75
C ILE A 47 8.34 18.82 -5.42
N ASP A 48 7.65 18.09 -6.31
CA ASP A 48 7.46 16.65 -6.13
C ASP A 48 8.59 15.86 -6.81
N CYS A 49 9.63 15.56 -6.04
CA CYS A 49 10.80 14.80 -6.49
C CYS A 49 10.57 13.27 -6.52
N THR A 50 9.49 12.79 -5.90
CA THR A 50 9.23 11.35 -5.77
C THR A 50 8.62 10.74 -7.02
N LYS A 51 8.03 11.59 -7.88
CA LYS A 51 7.30 11.22 -9.10
C LYS A 51 8.05 11.57 -10.38
N ASN A 52 9.39 11.53 -10.34
CA ASN A 52 10.29 11.79 -11.47
C ASN A 52 10.21 10.71 -12.57
N ALA A 53 9.01 10.32 -12.97
CA ALA A 53 8.77 9.50 -14.14
C ALA A 53 8.97 10.38 -15.39
N ASP A 54 9.89 9.96 -16.26
CA ASP A 54 10.03 10.49 -17.62
C ASP A 54 10.60 11.91 -17.78
N ASP A 55 11.74 12.19 -17.12
CA ASP A 55 12.56 13.39 -17.38
C ASP A 55 11.86 14.74 -17.15
N SER A 56 10.82 14.72 -16.32
CA SER A 56 10.12 15.92 -15.87
C SER A 56 9.83 15.87 -14.37
N VAL A 57 9.58 17.04 -13.80
CA VAL A 57 9.28 17.27 -12.40
C VAL A 57 8.10 18.24 -12.28
N VAL A 58 7.22 17.98 -11.32
CA VAL A 58 6.13 18.91 -10.99
C VAL A 58 6.68 19.98 -10.06
N VAL A 59 6.51 21.24 -10.45
CA VAL A 59 6.97 22.40 -9.69
C VAL A 59 5.78 23.29 -9.39
N THR A 60 5.61 23.65 -8.13
CA THR A 60 4.53 24.52 -7.67
C THR A 60 5.09 25.90 -7.35
N ILE A 61 4.43 26.94 -7.87
CA ILE A 61 4.70 28.35 -7.55
C ILE A 61 3.43 28.97 -6.98
N GLY A 62 3.49 29.38 -5.71
CA GLY A 62 2.28 29.76 -4.97
C GLY A 62 1.37 28.55 -4.79
N ASP A 63 0.17 28.62 -5.37
CA ASP A 63 -0.85 27.58 -5.39
C ASP A 63 -0.98 26.88 -6.75
N LYS A 64 -0.07 27.16 -7.70
CA LYS A 64 -0.17 26.68 -9.09
C LYS A 64 0.93 25.70 -9.42
N ALA A 65 0.53 24.53 -9.88
CA ALA A 65 1.40 23.50 -10.41
C ALA A 65 1.75 23.76 -11.89
N GLY A 66 3.00 23.50 -12.24
CA GLY A 66 3.52 23.41 -13.60
C GLY A 66 4.38 22.16 -13.77
N LEU A 67 4.74 21.85 -15.02
CA LEU A 67 5.58 20.71 -15.37
C LEU A 67 6.87 21.22 -16.01
N MET A 68 8.01 20.84 -15.44
CA MET A 68 9.32 21.27 -15.89
C MET A 68 10.14 20.06 -16.33
N SER A 69 10.88 20.18 -17.43
CA SER A 69 11.87 19.18 -17.84
C SER A 69 13.10 19.16 -16.92
N LYS A 70 13.85 18.06 -16.92
CA LYS A 70 15.18 17.98 -16.29
C LYS A 70 16.23 18.93 -16.88
N GLN A 71 15.92 19.65 -17.95
CA GLN A 71 16.76 20.73 -18.48
C GLN A 71 16.22 22.10 -18.09
N GLY A 72 15.34 22.21 -17.09
CA GLY A 72 14.89 23.47 -16.50
C GLY A 72 13.95 24.28 -17.39
N LYS A 73 13.47 23.66 -18.48
CA LYS A 73 12.48 24.27 -19.37
C LYS A 73 11.08 23.87 -18.93
N TRP A 74 10.17 24.84 -18.85
CA TRP A 74 8.74 24.57 -18.70
C TRP A 74 8.19 23.80 -19.89
N LEU A 75 7.67 22.61 -19.59
CA LEU A 75 6.83 21.82 -20.49
C LEU A 75 5.40 22.35 -20.40
N ALA A 76 4.95 22.65 -19.18
CA ALA A 76 3.72 23.38 -18.91
C ALA A 76 3.94 24.42 -17.80
N GLU A 77 3.65 25.69 -18.09
CA GLU A 77 3.80 26.78 -17.12
C GLU A 77 2.91 26.59 -15.88
N PRO A 78 3.33 27.06 -14.68
CA PRO A 78 2.53 27.00 -13.45
C PRO A 78 1.19 27.74 -13.56
N LYS A 79 0.12 27.00 -13.80
CA LYS A 79 -1.24 27.54 -13.95
C LYS A 79 -2.36 26.54 -13.64
N TYR A 80 -2.03 25.38 -13.10
CA TYR A 80 -2.97 24.30 -12.81
C TYR A 80 -3.13 24.16 -11.30
N ASN A 81 -4.32 23.78 -10.85
CA ASN A 81 -4.55 23.48 -9.43
C ASN A 81 -3.74 22.23 -9.01
N TYR A 82 -3.53 21.29 -9.93
CA TYR A 82 -2.86 20.03 -9.64
C TYR A 82 -2.33 19.36 -10.92
N ILE A 83 -1.16 18.74 -10.83
CA ILE A 83 -0.61 17.80 -11.80
C ILE A 83 -0.10 16.60 -10.99
N LEU A 84 -0.46 15.37 -11.39
CA LEU A 84 0.04 14.18 -10.69
C LEU A 84 1.53 13.95 -10.95
N GLY A 85 1.98 14.05 -12.20
CA GLY A 85 3.40 13.99 -12.58
C GLY A 85 3.88 12.61 -13.04
N GLU A 86 3.18 11.54 -12.66
CA GLU A 86 3.43 10.20 -13.19
C GLU A 86 2.71 9.99 -14.51
N PHE A 87 3.42 9.45 -15.51
CA PHE A 87 2.87 9.19 -16.83
C PHE A 87 2.61 7.71 -17.03
N TYR A 88 1.35 7.36 -17.26
CA TYR A 88 0.93 6.03 -17.68
C TYR A 88 0.27 6.13 -19.03
N GLN A 89 0.58 5.20 -19.94
CA GLN A 89 0.13 5.30 -21.33
C GLN A 89 0.51 6.65 -22.00
N GLY A 90 1.61 7.26 -21.55
CA GLY A 90 2.10 8.55 -22.04
C GLY A 90 1.35 9.79 -21.55
N LEU A 91 0.40 9.64 -20.61
CA LEU A 91 -0.44 10.72 -20.09
C LEU A 91 -0.38 10.80 -18.56
N THR A 92 -0.49 12.02 -18.02
CA THR A 92 -0.73 12.29 -16.60
C THR A 92 -2.06 13.01 -16.43
N VAL A 93 -2.74 12.75 -15.32
CA VAL A 93 -3.91 13.54 -14.90
C VAL A 93 -3.48 14.96 -14.47
N VAL A 94 -4.30 15.94 -14.83
CA VAL A 94 -4.12 17.37 -14.52
C VAL A 94 -5.48 18.02 -14.21
N LYS A 95 -5.50 18.94 -13.24
CA LYS A 95 -6.69 19.69 -12.81
C LYS A 95 -6.52 21.18 -13.11
N ASN A 96 -7.46 21.78 -13.82
CA ASN A 96 -7.44 23.21 -14.10
C ASN A 96 -7.97 24.05 -12.91
N MET A 97 -7.98 25.38 -13.07
CA MET A 97 -8.44 26.34 -12.06
C MET A 97 -9.95 26.28 -11.77
N ASP A 98 -10.76 25.67 -12.65
CA ASP A 98 -12.20 25.47 -12.47
C ASP A 98 -12.52 24.12 -11.80
N ASP A 99 -11.51 23.48 -11.22
CA ASP A 99 -11.58 22.16 -10.61
C ASP A 99 -12.05 21.04 -11.56
N LYS A 100 -11.76 21.16 -12.86
CA LYS A 100 -12.00 20.14 -13.87
C LYS A 100 -10.73 19.38 -14.20
N TYR A 101 -10.88 18.08 -14.38
CA TYR A 101 -9.80 17.16 -14.71
C TYR A 101 -9.73 16.92 -16.22
N GLY A 102 -8.50 16.83 -16.71
CA GLY A 102 -8.10 16.45 -18.06
C GLY A 102 -6.79 15.65 -17.99
N PHE A 103 -6.19 15.38 -19.15
CA PHE A 103 -4.94 14.63 -19.23
C PHE A 103 -3.94 15.33 -20.15
N MET A 104 -2.68 15.33 -19.72
CA MET A 104 -1.56 16.01 -20.36
C MET A 104 -0.52 14.99 -20.80
N ASP A 105 0.12 15.19 -21.94
CA ASP A 105 1.27 14.39 -22.36
C ASP A 105 2.60 14.91 -21.79
N LYS A 106 3.67 14.16 -22.01
CA LYS A 106 5.04 14.49 -21.56
C LYS A 106 5.59 15.81 -22.13
N THR A 107 4.96 16.37 -23.15
CA THR A 107 5.35 17.67 -23.73
C THR A 107 4.67 18.86 -23.05
N GLY A 108 3.76 18.59 -22.11
CA GLY A 108 2.96 19.61 -21.44
C GLY A 108 1.66 19.96 -22.18
N LYS A 109 1.35 19.25 -23.27
CA LYS A 109 0.15 19.50 -24.07
C LYS A 109 -1.04 18.76 -23.46
N ILE A 110 -2.16 19.46 -23.34
CA ILE A 110 -3.44 18.84 -22.96
C ILE A 110 -3.93 17.97 -24.12
N VAL A 111 -3.96 16.67 -23.91
CA VAL A 111 -4.45 15.67 -24.88
C VAL A 111 -5.93 15.40 -24.67
N ILE A 112 -6.35 15.28 -23.41
CA ILE A 112 -7.75 15.10 -23.04
C ILE A 112 -8.24 16.37 -22.34
N PRO A 113 -9.22 17.10 -22.92
CA PRO A 113 -9.68 18.38 -22.38
C PRO A 113 -10.21 18.29 -20.95
N PHE A 114 -10.20 19.43 -20.25
CA PHE A 114 -10.76 19.59 -18.90
C PHE A 114 -12.28 19.49 -18.91
N LYS A 115 -12.81 18.28 -18.74
CA LYS A 115 -14.26 18.04 -18.76
C LYS A 115 -14.77 17.15 -17.63
N TYR A 116 -13.89 16.40 -16.97
CA TYR A 116 -14.26 15.51 -15.88
C TYR A 116 -14.30 16.26 -14.55
N THR A 117 -15.20 15.88 -13.64
CA THR A 117 -15.22 16.42 -12.27
C THR A 117 -14.27 15.69 -11.33
N ASP A 118 -13.87 14.49 -11.70
CA ASP A 118 -12.89 13.68 -10.99
C ASP A 118 -12.22 12.72 -11.97
N ALA A 119 -10.96 12.41 -11.75
CA ALA A 119 -10.19 11.51 -12.58
C ALA A 119 -9.02 10.90 -11.80
N TRP A 120 -8.81 9.60 -11.99
CA TRP A 120 -7.58 8.92 -11.61
C TRP A 120 -6.69 8.74 -12.83
N ASN A 121 -5.41 8.48 -12.62
CA ASN A 121 -4.48 8.30 -13.71
C ASN A 121 -4.79 7.03 -14.53
N PHE A 122 -4.19 6.94 -15.72
CA PHE A 122 -4.12 5.66 -16.42
C PHE A 122 -3.33 4.65 -15.58
N THR A 123 -3.59 3.37 -15.82
CA THR A 123 -2.84 2.26 -15.23
C THR A 123 -2.22 1.42 -16.34
N ASP A 124 -1.08 0.79 -16.10
CA ASP A 124 -0.47 -0.11 -17.07
C ASP A 124 -1.23 -1.43 -17.16
N GLU A 125 -1.87 -1.82 -16.07
CA GLU A 125 -2.68 -3.02 -15.92
C GLU A 125 -3.93 -2.98 -16.81
N MET A 126 -4.71 -1.88 -16.78
CA MET A 126 -5.90 -1.73 -17.60
C MET A 126 -5.63 -1.06 -18.94
N GLY A 127 -4.64 -0.17 -19.00
CA GLY A 127 -4.52 0.83 -20.06
C GLY A 127 -5.67 1.84 -20.07
N LEU A 128 -6.41 1.97 -18.95
CA LEU A 128 -7.59 2.83 -18.81
C LEU A 128 -7.45 3.75 -17.60
N ALA A 129 -8.13 4.90 -17.66
CA ALA A 129 -8.25 5.84 -16.55
C ALA A 129 -9.69 5.88 -16.04
N GLN A 130 -9.86 5.96 -14.71
CA GLN A 130 -11.18 6.13 -14.08
C GLN A 130 -11.57 7.61 -14.09
N VAL A 131 -12.81 7.90 -14.49
CA VAL A 131 -13.31 9.28 -14.59
C VAL A 131 -14.76 9.41 -14.12
N LYS A 132 -15.10 10.59 -13.59
CA LYS A 132 -16.49 11.02 -13.35
C LYS A 132 -16.88 12.14 -14.30
N LEU A 133 -18.05 12.01 -14.94
CA LEU A 133 -18.59 13.01 -15.85
C LEU A 133 -19.10 14.25 -15.08
N ASP A 134 -19.74 14.01 -13.94
CA ASP A 134 -20.20 15.04 -13.01
C ASP A 134 -20.12 14.55 -11.55
N LYS A 135 -20.50 15.40 -10.59
CA LYS A 135 -20.39 15.10 -9.16
C LYS A 135 -21.31 13.96 -8.70
N GLU A 136 -22.42 13.73 -9.42
CA GLU A 136 -23.41 12.69 -9.08
C GLU A 136 -23.13 11.38 -9.82
N SER A 137 -22.29 11.44 -10.85
CA SER A 137 -21.90 10.30 -11.67
C SER A 137 -21.09 9.27 -10.88
N LYS A 138 -21.41 8.00 -11.17
CA LYS A 138 -20.56 6.85 -10.87
C LYS A 138 -19.27 6.90 -11.71
N TRP A 139 -18.31 6.04 -11.41
CA TRP A 139 -17.08 5.92 -12.19
C TRP A 139 -17.31 5.20 -13.52
N GLY A 140 -16.75 5.77 -14.58
CA GLY A 140 -16.55 5.16 -15.89
C GLY A 140 -15.07 5.11 -16.23
N PHE A 141 -14.74 4.53 -17.39
CA PHE A 141 -13.36 4.37 -17.83
C PHE A 141 -13.17 4.81 -19.26
N ILE A 142 -12.07 5.54 -19.47
CA ILE A 142 -11.65 6.01 -20.79
C ILE A 142 -10.32 5.38 -21.18
N ASN A 143 -10.11 5.24 -22.47
CA ASN A 143 -8.79 4.95 -23.02
C ASN A 143 -7.98 6.25 -23.26
N PRO A 144 -6.69 6.18 -23.63
CA PRO A 144 -5.86 7.37 -23.88
C PRO A 144 -6.34 8.27 -25.03
N SER A 145 -7.26 7.79 -25.87
CA SER A 145 -7.92 8.58 -26.92
C SER A 145 -9.24 9.22 -26.47
N ASP A 146 -9.50 9.27 -25.16
CA ASP A 146 -10.72 9.85 -24.57
C ASP A 146 -12.02 9.12 -24.98
N LYS A 147 -11.91 7.87 -25.44
CA LYS A 147 -13.06 7.03 -25.74
C LYS A 147 -13.52 6.34 -24.46
N MET A 148 -14.79 6.52 -24.11
CA MET A 148 -15.43 5.77 -23.03
C MET A 148 -15.47 4.27 -23.38
N VAL A 149 -14.71 3.47 -22.63
CA VAL A 149 -14.66 2.01 -22.74
C VAL A 149 -15.68 1.37 -21.82
N ILE A 150 -15.82 1.92 -20.61
CA ILE A 150 -16.76 1.45 -19.59
C ILE A 150 -17.63 2.62 -19.17
N ALA A 151 -18.93 2.56 -19.45
CA ALA A 151 -19.85 3.64 -19.09
C ALA A 151 -19.92 3.84 -17.56
N PRO A 152 -20.11 5.09 -17.08
CA PRO A 152 -20.32 5.41 -15.66
C PRO A 152 -21.42 4.58 -15.00
N LYS A 153 -21.05 3.59 -14.19
CA LYS A 153 -22.02 2.72 -13.48
C LYS A 153 -21.47 2.04 -12.22
N TYR A 154 -20.19 2.18 -11.93
CA TYR A 154 -19.54 1.57 -10.78
C TYR A 154 -19.30 2.60 -9.68
N ASP A 155 -19.62 2.25 -8.45
CA ASP A 155 -19.37 3.12 -7.29
C ASP A 155 -17.86 3.28 -7.06
N PHE A 156 -17.12 2.23 -7.39
CA PHE A 156 -15.67 2.17 -7.33
C PHE A 156 -15.15 0.96 -8.12
N VAL A 157 -13.91 1.03 -8.61
CA VAL A 157 -13.20 -0.15 -9.14
C VAL A 157 -11.76 -0.12 -8.66
N TYR A 158 -11.31 -1.23 -8.09
CA TYR A 158 -9.91 -1.43 -7.76
C TYR A 158 -9.13 -1.63 -9.04
N ALA A 159 -8.15 -0.75 -9.29
CA ALA A 159 -7.38 -0.75 -10.53
C ALA A 159 -6.28 -1.82 -10.58
N LEU A 160 -6.19 -2.67 -9.56
CA LEU A 160 -5.28 -3.83 -9.57
C LEU A 160 -5.90 -4.94 -10.43
N ILE A 161 -5.24 -5.29 -11.53
CA ILE A 161 -5.58 -6.49 -12.29
C ILE A 161 -4.97 -7.69 -11.59
N SER A 162 -5.76 -8.74 -11.44
CA SER A 162 -5.22 -10.06 -11.20
C SER A 162 -6.03 -11.10 -11.94
N GLU A 163 -5.35 -12.03 -12.59
CA GLU A 163 -5.99 -13.08 -13.39
C GLU A 163 -6.95 -12.53 -14.47
N ASN A 164 -6.62 -11.36 -15.05
CA ASN A 164 -7.45 -10.62 -16.02
C ASN A 164 -8.80 -10.10 -15.49
N LEU A 165 -8.97 -10.02 -14.17
CA LEU A 165 -10.19 -9.54 -13.53
C LEU A 165 -9.91 -8.34 -12.62
N PHE A 166 -10.91 -7.49 -12.49
CA PHE A 166 -10.90 -6.30 -11.63
C PHE A 166 -12.04 -6.39 -10.63
N THR A 167 -11.75 -6.10 -9.36
CA THR A 167 -12.78 -5.96 -8.34
C THR A 167 -13.51 -4.63 -8.55
N ALA A 168 -14.82 -4.70 -8.79
CA ALA A 168 -15.67 -3.55 -8.98
C ALA A 168 -16.80 -3.54 -7.95
N TYR A 169 -17.23 -2.34 -7.56
CA TYR A 169 -18.38 -2.12 -6.69
C TYR A 169 -19.52 -1.48 -7.47
N ARG A 170 -20.73 -2.03 -7.30
CA ARG A 170 -21.98 -1.52 -7.87
C ARG A 170 -23.08 -1.66 -6.85
N ASP A 171 -23.71 -0.53 -6.52
CA ASP A 171 -24.79 -0.43 -5.54
C ASP A 171 -24.38 -0.99 -4.16
N GLY A 172 -23.14 -0.69 -3.75
CA GLY A 172 -22.55 -1.13 -2.49
C GLY A 172 -22.18 -2.63 -2.43
N LYS A 173 -22.26 -3.36 -3.55
CA LYS A 173 -21.86 -4.76 -3.65
C LYS A 173 -20.63 -4.93 -4.51
N ALA A 174 -19.75 -5.84 -4.13
CA ALA A 174 -18.57 -6.23 -4.87
C ALA A 174 -18.90 -7.33 -5.90
N GLY A 175 -18.28 -7.22 -7.08
CA GLY A 175 -18.27 -8.21 -8.14
C GLY A 175 -16.96 -8.12 -8.92
N PHE A 176 -16.83 -8.90 -10.01
CA PHE A 176 -15.63 -8.89 -10.83
C PHE A 176 -15.95 -8.65 -12.30
N ILE A 177 -15.17 -7.79 -12.93
CA ILE A 177 -15.31 -7.40 -14.32
C ILE A 177 -14.03 -7.71 -15.10
N ASP A 178 -14.16 -7.94 -16.40
CA ASP A 178 -13.00 -7.99 -17.30
C ASP A 178 -12.55 -6.57 -17.70
N LYS A 179 -11.46 -6.48 -18.47
CA LYS A 179 -10.92 -5.21 -19.00
C LYS A 179 -11.87 -4.42 -19.90
N THR A 180 -12.94 -5.05 -20.40
CA THR A 180 -13.99 -4.39 -21.19
C THR A 180 -15.11 -3.83 -20.31
N GLY A 181 -15.04 -4.08 -19.00
CA GLY A 181 -16.07 -3.73 -18.03
C GLY A 181 -17.28 -4.66 -18.04
N LYS A 182 -17.15 -5.83 -18.69
CA LYS A 182 -18.17 -6.86 -18.68
C LYS A 182 -18.12 -7.59 -17.35
N GLU A 183 -19.29 -7.79 -16.76
CA GLU A 183 -19.47 -8.59 -15.56
C GLU A 183 -19.07 -10.06 -15.82
N VAL A 184 -18.11 -10.56 -15.04
CA VAL A 184 -17.66 -11.96 -15.05
C VAL A 184 -18.18 -12.69 -13.83
N ILE A 185 -18.17 -12.03 -12.67
CA ILE A 185 -18.73 -12.54 -11.41
C ILE A 185 -19.70 -11.48 -10.88
N ALA A 186 -20.90 -11.93 -10.50
CA ALA A 186 -22.00 -11.05 -10.11
C ALA A 186 -21.68 -10.16 -8.90
N PHE A 187 -22.31 -8.99 -8.87
CA PHE A 187 -22.23 -8.03 -7.77
C PHE A 187 -23.13 -8.44 -6.61
N ASP A 188 -22.72 -9.46 -5.87
CA ASP A 188 -23.52 -10.12 -4.81
C ASP A 188 -22.78 -10.20 -3.46
N TYR A 189 -21.50 -9.84 -3.44
CA TYR A 189 -20.67 -9.85 -2.23
C TYR A 189 -20.70 -8.49 -1.54
N ASP A 190 -20.60 -8.48 -0.22
CA ASP A 190 -20.45 -7.23 0.56
C ASP A 190 -19.03 -6.67 0.41
N GLU A 191 -18.06 -7.57 0.24
CA GLU A 191 -16.64 -7.25 0.11
C GLU A 191 -15.96 -8.28 -0.79
N ALA A 192 -14.95 -7.86 -1.55
CA ALA A 192 -14.09 -8.77 -2.29
C ALA A 192 -12.68 -8.19 -2.40
N LEU A 193 -11.68 -9.05 -2.25
CA LEU A 193 -10.28 -8.73 -2.54
C LEU A 193 -9.91 -9.18 -3.98
N PRO A 194 -8.85 -8.63 -4.56
CA PRO A 194 -8.34 -9.08 -5.87
C PRO A 194 -7.98 -10.57 -5.86
N PHE A 195 -8.03 -11.21 -7.02
CA PHE A 195 -7.52 -12.58 -7.16
C PHE A 195 -6.03 -12.64 -6.82
N ILE A 196 -5.57 -13.69 -6.14
CA ILE A 196 -4.17 -14.04 -5.98
C ILE A 196 -4.07 -15.55 -6.20
N ASP A 197 -3.25 -15.95 -7.16
CA ASP A 197 -3.07 -17.34 -7.57
C ASP A 197 -4.39 -18.09 -7.82
N GLY A 198 -5.30 -17.44 -8.56
CA GLY A 198 -6.59 -18.02 -8.95
C GLY A 198 -7.68 -18.03 -7.88
N LEU A 199 -7.46 -17.50 -6.67
CA LEU A 199 -8.47 -17.37 -5.61
C LEU A 199 -8.66 -15.91 -5.17
N ALA A 200 -9.88 -15.54 -4.85
CA ALA A 200 -10.20 -14.24 -4.25
C ALA A 200 -10.98 -14.44 -2.96
N MET A 201 -10.59 -13.72 -1.91
CA MET A 201 -11.41 -13.61 -0.70
C MET A 201 -12.68 -12.83 -1.02
N VAL A 202 -13.83 -13.34 -0.57
CA VAL A 202 -15.14 -12.66 -0.67
C VAL A 202 -15.89 -12.74 0.65
N GLY A 203 -16.59 -11.64 0.97
CA GLY A 203 -17.42 -11.48 2.15
C GLY A 203 -18.89 -11.41 1.77
N LYS A 204 -19.77 -12.12 2.48
CA LYS A 204 -21.22 -12.03 2.36
C LYS A 204 -21.89 -12.32 3.69
N GLY A 205 -22.73 -11.40 4.17
CA GLY A 205 -23.49 -11.57 5.41
C GLY A 205 -22.59 -11.81 6.63
N ASP A 206 -21.57 -10.97 6.80
CA ASP A 206 -20.56 -11.04 7.87
C ASP A 206 -19.73 -12.34 7.89
N LYS A 207 -19.72 -13.10 6.78
CA LYS A 207 -18.89 -14.29 6.63
C LYS A 207 -17.98 -14.21 5.42
N TYR A 208 -16.79 -14.77 5.57
CA TYR A 208 -15.72 -14.75 4.59
C TYR A 208 -15.39 -16.15 4.10
N GLY A 209 -15.07 -16.24 2.81
CA GLY A 209 -14.66 -17.45 2.10
C GLY A 209 -13.90 -17.09 0.84
N PHE A 210 -13.68 -18.05 -0.05
CA PHE A 210 -12.87 -17.85 -1.25
C PHE A 210 -13.52 -18.44 -2.48
N ILE A 211 -13.46 -17.69 -3.58
CA ILE A 211 -13.96 -18.10 -4.89
C ILE A 211 -12.81 -18.22 -5.89
N ASN A 212 -13.00 -19.03 -6.93
CA ASN A 212 -12.10 -19.04 -8.07
C ASN A 212 -12.49 -17.99 -9.12
N THR A 213 -11.69 -17.85 -10.18
CA THR A 213 -11.90 -16.90 -11.29
C THR A 213 -13.18 -17.12 -12.09
N LYS A 214 -13.88 -18.24 -11.89
CA LYS A 214 -15.21 -18.53 -12.46
C LYS A 214 -16.35 -18.17 -11.50
N GLY A 215 -16.05 -17.59 -10.34
CA GLY A 215 -17.03 -17.26 -9.31
C GLY A 215 -17.51 -18.46 -8.48
N GLN A 216 -16.87 -19.62 -8.61
CA GLN A 216 -17.25 -20.81 -7.85
C GLN A 216 -16.61 -20.74 -6.45
N VAL A 217 -17.42 -20.95 -5.42
CA VAL A 217 -16.93 -21.06 -4.03
C VAL A 217 -16.02 -22.28 -3.90
N VAL A 218 -14.73 -22.04 -3.65
CA VAL A 218 -13.73 -23.07 -3.37
C VAL A 218 -13.65 -23.32 -1.87
N ILE A 219 -13.68 -22.24 -1.08
CA ILE A 219 -13.66 -22.30 0.39
C ILE A 219 -14.95 -21.63 0.88
N PRO A 220 -15.82 -22.36 1.60
CA PRO A 220 -17.11 -21.85 2.06
C PRO A 220 -17.02 -20.55 2.85
N LEU A 221 -18.03 -19.69 2.72
CA LEU A 221 -18.15 -18.45 3.48
C LEU A 221 -18.59 -18.77 4.93
N ILE A 222 -17.65 -19.21 5.75
CA ILE A 222 -17.90 -19.68 7.13
C ILE A 222 -17.01 -19.01 8.18
N TYR A 223 -16.03 -18.22 7.74
CA TYR A 223 -15.09 -17.54 8.61
C TYR A 223 -15.64 -16.17 9.02
N ASP A 224 -15.33 -15.75 10.24
CA ASP A 224 -15.70 -14.42 10.75
C ASP A 224 -14.75 -13.33 10.23
N PHE A 225 -13.56 -13.74 9.79
CA PHE A 225 -12.54 -12.89 9.18
C PHE A 225 -11.65 -13.74 8.27
N ALA A 226 -11.17 -13.16 7.18
CA ALA A 226 -10.16 -13.77 6.32
C ALA A 226 -9.29 -12.69 5.69
N LEU A 227 -8.00 -12.98 5.54
CA LEU A 227 -7.09 -12.23 4.67
C LEU A 227 -6.98 -12.94 3.32
N ASN A 228 -6.43 -12.23 2.31
CA ASN A 228 -6.17 -12.86 1.02
C ASN A 228 -5.07 -13.92 1.12
N PHE A 229 -4.95 -14.76 0.10
CA PHE A 229 -3.82 -15.68 0.00
C PHE A 229 -2.52 -14.93 -0.25
N GLU A 230 -1.48 -15.28 0.50
CA GLU A 230 -0.11 -14.83 0.30
C GLU A 230 0.82 -16.03 0.52
N ASN A 231 1.77 -16.26 -0.39
CA ASN A 231 2.70 -17.40 -0.36
C ASN A 231 2.03 -18.76 -0.15
N GLY A 232 0.83 -18.94 -0.71
CA GLY A 232 0.10 -20.21 -0.69
C GLY A 232 -0.78 -20.45 0.56
N VAL A 233 -0.80 -19.52 1.51
CA VAL A 233 -1.58 -19.63 2.74
C VAL A 233 -2.47 -18.41 2.97
N ALA A 234 -3.53 -18.57 3.76
CA ALA A 234 -4.37 -17.45 4.19
C ALA A 234 -4.62 -17.53 5.70
N VAL A 235 -4.61 -16.37 6.36
CA VAL A 235 -5.07 -16.23 7.74
C VAL A 235 -6.59 -16.16 7.73
N VAL A 236 -7.22 -16.98 8.56
CA VAL A 236 -8.67 -16.96 8.77
C VAL A 236 -8.98 -16.99 10.26
N ALA A 237 -10.12 -16.41 10.65
CA ALA A 237 -10.62 -16.49 12.00
C ALA A 237 -12.05 -17.05 12.04
N LYS A 238 -12.35 -17.84 13.06
CA LYS A 238 -13.70 -18.30 13.38
C LYS A 238 -13.84 -18.49 14.88
N ALA A 239 -14.95 -18.02 15.45
CA ALA A 239 -15.20 -18.04 16.89
C ALA A 239 -14.04 -17.43 17.69
N GLU A 240 -13.59 -16.24 17.26
CA GLU A 240 -12.52 -15.45 17.90
C GLU A 240 -11.15 -16.14 17.93
N LYS A 241 -10.94 -17.18 17.12
CA LYS A 241 -9.66 -17.87 17.00
C LYS A 241 -9.14 -17.87 15.58
N TYR A 242 -7.85 -17.59 15.46
CA TYR A 242 -7.12 -17.48 14.21
C TYR A 242 -6.34 -18.76 13.89
N GLY A 243 -6.15 -19.01 12.59
CA GLY A 243 -5.27 -20.05 12.07
C GLY A 243 -5.01 -19.87 10.57
N LEU A 244 -4.19 -20.77 10.02
CA LEU A 244 -3.80 -20.80 8.61
C LEU A 244 -4.57 -21.88 7.86
N ILE A 245 -4.96 -21.58 6.63
CA ILE A 245 -5.50 -22.55 5.68
C ILE A 245 -4.69 -22.54 4.38
N ASP A 246 -4.67 -23.66 3.69
CA ASP A 246 -4.16 -23.76 2.32
C ASP A 246 -5.23 -23.35 1.29
N LYS A 247 -4.83 -23.30 0.01
CA LYS A 247 -5.71 -22.95 -1.14
C LYS A 247 -6.90 -23.90 -1.34
N THR A 248 -6.91 -25.07 -0.72
CA THR A 248 -8.05 -26.00 -0.74
C THR A 248 -9.02 -25.75 0.41
N GLY A 249 -8.68 -24.86 1.35
CA GLY A 249 -9.42 -24.59 2.57
C GLY A 249 -9.09 -25.54 3.72
N LYS A 250 -8.08 -26.40 3.56
CA LYS A 250 -7.64 -27.29 4.63
C LYS A 250 -6.79 -26.50 5.62
N SER A 251 -7.11 -26.66 6.90
CA SER A 251 -6.34 -26.10 8.01
C SER A 251 -4.89 -26.59 7.98
N ILE A 252 -3.95 -25.65 7.91
CA ILE A 252 -2.52 -25.83 8.14
C ILE A 252 -2.25 -25.77 9.64
N THR A 253 -2.86 -24.80 10.33
CA THR A 253 -2.90 -24.75 11.80
C THR A 253 -4.33 -24.87 12.30
N ALA A 254 -4.50 -25.32 13.55
CA ALA A 254 -5.79 -25.25 14.20
C ALA A 254 -6.18 -23.77 14.44
N LEU A 255 -7.49 -23.49 14.45
CA LEU A 255 -8.01 -22.20 14.91
C LEU A 255 -7.87 -22.12 16.44
N ALA A 256 -6.69 -21.73 16.90
CA ALA A 256 -6.30 -21.83 18.31
C ALA A 256 -5.58 -20.58 18.85
N TYR A 257 -5.19 -19.66 17.96
CA TYR A 257 -4.51 -18.43 18.32
C TYR A 257 -5.51 -17.32 18.60
N ASP A 258 -5.19 -16.46 19.56
CA ASP A 258 -6.00 -15.28 19.89
C ASP A 258 -5.87 -14.20 18.82
N ASP A 259 -4.71 -14.16 18.14
CA ASP A 259 -4.42 -13.24 17.03
C ASP A 259 -3.28 -13.78 16.17
N MET A 260 -3.20 -13.32 14.92
CA MET A 260 -2.16 -13.66 13.96
C MET A 260 -1.83 -12.48 13.04
N LEU A 261 -0.53 -12.24 12.84
CA LEU A 261 -0.03 -11.18 11.97
C LEU A 261 1.12 -11.70 11.09
N TYR A 262 1.15 -11.32 9.81
CA TYR A 262 2.28 -11.64 8.95
C TYR A 262 3.53 -10.89 9.43
N ALA A 263 4.58 -11.64 9.73
CA ALA A 263 5.81 -11.12 10.31
C ALA A 263 6.84 -10.70 9.25
N GLY A 264 6.56 -10.92 7.96
CA GLY A 264 7.57 -10.89 6.91
C GLY A 264 8.40 -12.18 6.86
N GLU A 265 9.14 -12.36 5.77
CA GLU A 265 10.09 -13.47 5.58
C GLU A 265 9.47 -14.85 5.85
N ASP A 266 8.27 -15.10 5.32
CA ASP A 266 7.55 -16.38 5.42
C ASP A 266 7.20 -16.82 6.87
N ALA A 267 7.10 -15.86 7.79
CA ALA A 267 6.72 -16.10 9.18
C ALA A 267 5.46 -15.33 9.59
N TYR A 268 4.79 -15.83 10.62
CA TYR A 268 3.66 -15.19 11.28
C TYR A 268 3.92 -15.05 12.77
N VAL A 269 3.62 -13.88 13.32
CA VAL A 269 3.43 -13.70 14.76
C VAL A 269 2.11 -14.36 15.15
N VAL A 270 2.13 -15.13 16.24
CA VAL A 270 0.95 -15.74 16.83
C VAL A 270 0.81 -15.34 18.29
N VAL A 271 -0.42 -15.06 18.70
CA VAL A 271 -0.77 -14.72 20.09
C VAL A 271 -1.52 -15.87 20.73
N GLN A 272 -1.13 -16.24 21.95
CA GLN A 272 -1.87 -17.21 22.75
C GLN A 272 -1.72 -16.89 24.24
N ASN A 273 -2.85 -16.73 24.95
CA ASN A 273 -2.92 -16.44 26.38
C ASN A 273 -2.07 -15.23 26.80
N GLY A 274 -2.08 -14.17 25.98
CA GLY A 274 -1.33 -12.93 26.25
C GLY A 274 0.19 -13.05 26.10
N LYS A 275 0.68 -14.14 25.49
CA LYS A 275 2.07 -14.29 25.06
C LYS A 275 2.14 -14.39 23.55
N VAL A 276 3.29 -14.05 23.01
CA VAL A 276 3.53 -14.02 21.56
C VAL A 276 4.70 -14.93 21.17
N GLY A 277 4.67 -15.44 19.95
CA GLY A 277 5.69 -16.28 19.36
C GLY A 277 5.58 -16.30 17.84
N TYR A 278 6.38 -17.12 17.18
CA TYR A 278 6.42 -17.20 15.72
C TYR A 278 6.17 -18.62 15.21
N ILE A 279 5.48 -18.70 14.08
CA ILE A 279 5.37 -19.89 13.25
C ILE A 279 5.79 -19.55 11.81
N ASP A 280 6.22 -20.55 11.04
CA ASP A 280 6.39 -20.39 9.59
C ASP A 280 5.06 -20.57 8.83
N ILE A 281 5.06 -20.30 7.52
CA ILE A 281 3.90 -20.52 6.64
C ILE A 281 3.38 -21.97 6.64
N SER A 282 4.20 -22.96 7.02
CA SER A 282 3.76 -24.36 7.15
C SER A 282 3.07 -24.66 8.48
N GLY A 283 2.96 -23.66 9.36
CA GLY A 283 2.40 -23.78 10.70
C GLY A 283 3.37 -24.33 11.74
N LYS A 284 4.65 -24.51 11.38
CA LYS A 284 5.66 -25.06 12.31
C LYS A 284 6.11 -23.95 13.26
N PRO A 285 6.16 -24.20 14.58
CA PRO A 285 6.72 -23.25 15.53
C PRO A 285 8.19 -22.96 15.24
N LEU A 286 8.51 -21.67 15.04
CA LEU A 286 9.88 -21.15 15.01
C LEU A 286 10.34 -20.83 16.44
N THR A 287 9.43 -20.34 17.28
CA THR A 287 9.70 -20.07 18.70
C THR A 287 8.63 -20.67 19.61
N LYS A 288 8.92 -20.67 20.92
CA LYS A 288 7.88 -20.87 21.93
C LYS A 288 7.05 -19.58 22.08
N ILE A 289 5.78 -19.72 22.40
CA ILE A 289 4.87 -18.60 22.68
C ILE A 289 5.07 -18.15 24.14
N ILE A 290 6.16 -17.44 24.40
CA ILE A 290 6.58 -17.03 25.75
C ILE A 290 6.94 -15.54 25.85
N TYR A 291 7.07 -14.85 24.72
CA TYR A 291 7.52 -13.48 24.70
C TYR A 291 6.38 -12.55 25.14
N ASP A 292 6.77 -11.43 25.73
CA ASP A 292 5.85 -10.35 26.11
C ASP A 292 5.53 -9.46 24.91
N ASP A 293 6.50 -9.31 24.00
CA ASP A 293 6.37 -8.52 22.77
C ASP A 293 7.39 -8.98 21.71
N VAL A 294 7.09 -8.75 20.44
CA VAL A 294 7.93 -9.13 19.29
C VAL A 294 7.81 -8.15 18.12
N GLY A 295 8.87 -8.01 17.33
CA GLY A 295 8.88 -7.21 16.10
C GLY A 295 8.49 -8.00 14.84
N LEU A 296 8.52 -7.35 13.68
CA LEU A 296 8.50 -8.04 12.38
C LEU A 296 9.93 -8.46 12.03
N PHE A 297 10.07 -9.45 11.15
CA PHE A 297 11.36 -9.76 10.55
C PHE A 297 11.78 -8.63 9.61
N SER A 298 13.02 -8.20 9.79
CA SER A 298 13.69 -7.25 8.90
C SER A 298 15.14 -7.66 8.76
N GLU A 299 15.56 -7.84 7.51
CA GLU A 299 16.90 -8.25 7.13
C GLU A 299 17.39 -9.54 7.82
N GLY A 300 16.50 -10.51 8.01
CA GLY A 300 16.81 -11.82 8.61
C GLY A 300 16.74 -11.88 10.14
N LEU A 301 16.37 -10.80 10.83
CA LEU A 301 16.28 -10.74 12.29
C LEU A 301 14.97 -10.11 12.75
N ALA A 302 14.48 -10.53 13.91
CA ALA A 302 13.33 -9.93 14.57
C ALA A 302 13.61 -9.66 16.05
N VAL A 303 13.04 -8.58 16.57
CA VAL A 303 13.08 -8.24 18.00
C VAL A 303 12.22 -9.23 18.79
N VAL A 304 12.71 -9.66 19.95
CA VAL A 304 11.93 -10.41 20.94
C VAL A 304 12.14 -9.84 22.33
N CYS A 305 11.07 -9.63 23.09
CA CYS A 305 11.13 -9.10 24.44
C CYS A 305 10.56 -10.10 25.46
N LEU A 306 11.34 -10.38 26.50
CA LEU A 306 10.99 -11.30 27.58
C LEU A 306 11.38 -10.67 28.92
N LYS A 307 10.42 -10.54 29.83
CA LYS A 307 10.59 -9.93 31.16
C LYS A 307 11.19 -8.52 31.08
N GLN A 308 10.61 -7.68 30.22
CA GLN A 308 11.05 -6.29 29.96
C GLN A 308 12.47 -6.15 29.39
N LYS A 309 13.04 -7.24 28.87
CA LYS A 309 14.35 -7.21 28.19
C LYS A 309 14.22 -7.72 26.77
N CYS A 310 14.76 -6.96 25.83
CA CYS A 310 14.71 -7.25 24.41
C CYS A 310 16.04 -7.77 23.88
N GLY A 311 15.93 -8.61 22.86
CA GLY A 311 17.01 -9.26 22.12
C GLY A 311 16.54 -9.55 20.70
N TYR A 312 17.27 -10.40 19.98
CA TYR A 312 16.98 -10.70 18.58
C TYR A 312 17.09 -12.19 18.28
N ILE A 313 16.16 -12.67 17.46
CA ILE A 313 16.16 -14.01 16.86
C ILE A 313 16.38 -13.91 15.35
N ASP A 314 16.92 -14.96 14.74
CA ASP A 314 16.90 -15.13 13.29
C ASP A 314 15.57 -15.73 12.80
N ILE A 315 15.41 -15.84 11.47
CA ILE A 315 14.24 -16.43 10.80
C ILE A 315 13.94 -17.89 11.18
N THR A 316 14.89 -18.59 11.78
CA THR A 316 14.67 -19.96 12.28
C THR A 316 14.14 -19.97 13.72
N GLY A 317 14.04 -18.80 14.35
CA GLY A 317 13.68 -18.62 15.75
C GLY A 317 14.86 -18.76 16.72
N LYS A 318 16.10 -18.85 16.20
CA LYS A 318 17.29 -18.98 17.05
C LYS A 318 17.70 -17.61 17.58
N GLU A 319 17.92 -17.54 18.89
CA GLU A 319 18.49 -16.34 19.52
C GLU A 319 19.88 -16.03 18.95
N ILE A 320 20.03 -14.86 18.33
CA ILE A 320 21.29 -14.31 17.85
C ILE A 320 21.87 -13.33 18.86
N ILE A 321 21.01 -12.50 19.45
CA ILE A 321 21.39 -11.49 20.43
C ILE A 321 20.53 -11.69 21.66
N LYS A 322 21.18 -12.09 22.76
CA LYS A 322 20.50 -12.39 24.02
C LYS A 322 19.68 -11.21 24.54
N THR A 323 18.50 -11.49 25.10
CA THR A 323 17.64 -10.48 25.73
C THR A 323 18.37 -9.78 26.88
N LYS A 324 18.72 -8.50 26.69
CA LYS A 324 19.42 -7.68 27.70
C LYS A 324 19.12 -6.18 27.60
N TYR A 325 18.65 -5.72 26.44
CA TYR A 325 18.32 -4.32 26.19
C TYR A 325 16.98 -3.98 26.81
N ASP A 326 16.78 -2.76 27.28
CA ASP A 326 15.47 -2.30 27.76
C ASP A 326 14.48 -2.12 26.60
N MET A 327 14.98 -1.71 25.43
CA MET A 327 14.23 -1.58 24.18
C MET A 327 15.14 -1.88 22.98
N ALA A 328 14.54 -2.26 21.86
CA ALA A 328 15.23 -2.59 20.61
C ALA A 328 14.35 -2.27 19.41
N THR A 329 14.92 -1.73 18.33
CA THR A 329 14.23 -1.48 17.06
C THR A 329 14.54 -2.58 16.03
N SER A 330 13.77 -2.63 14.93
CA SER A 330 14.05 -3.57 13.84
C SER A 330 15.32 -3.16 13.09
N PHE A 331 16.04 -4.14 12.53
CA PHE A 331 17.23 -3.86 11.73
C PHE A 331 16.87 -3.11 10.44
N SER A 332 17.69 -2.11 10.10
CA SER A 332 17.63 -1.37 8.83
C SER A 332 19.02 -0.86 8.46
N GLY A 333 19.43 -1.06 7.21
CA GLY A 333 20.78 -0.75 6.75
C GLY A 333 21.87 -1.52 7.51
N GLY A 334 21.56 -2.72 8.01
CA GLY A 334 22.49 -3.53 8.80
C GLY A 334 22.72 -3.06 10.24
N LYS A 335 21.94 -2.10 10.73
CA LYS A 335 22.03 -1.55 12.10
C LYS A 335 20.68 -1.59 12.81
N ALA A 336 20.71 -1.58 14.14
CA ALA A 336 19.54 -1.37 14.97
C ALA A 336 19.88 -0.47 16.16
N ASP A 337 18.91 0.34 16.57
CA ASP A 337 19.00 1.14 17.79
C ASP A 337 18.52 0.31 18.98
N VAL A 338 19.27 0.36 20.08
CA VAL A 338 18.94 -0.34 21.31
C VAL A 338 19.15 0.55 22.52
N TRP A 339 18.27 0.40 23.51
CA TRP A 339 18.37 1.12 24.77
C TRP A 339 18.96 0.19 25.84
N LEU A 340 20.01 0.63 26.53
CA LEU A 340 20.60 -0.11 27.65
C LEU A 340 20.97 0.85 28.78
N ASP A 341 20.36 0.65 29.96
CA ASP A 341 20.71 1.35 31.20
C ASP A 341 20.70 2.89 31.05
N GLY A 342 19.71 3.41 30.30
CA GLY A 342 19.52 4.85 30.10
C GLY A 342 20.30 5.44 28.92
N LYS A 343 20.88 4.61 28.05
CA LYS A 343 21.67 5.05 26.89
C LYS A 343 21.17 4.43 25.60
N ASP A 344 21.07 5.27 24.57
CA ASP A 344 20.94 4.85 23.18
C ASP A 344 22.28 4.33 22.66
N LEU A 345 22.25 3.16 22.04
CA LEU A 345 23.40 2.52 21.41
C LEU A 345 23.00 2.02 20.02
N GLN A 346 23.95 1.96 19.09
CA GLN A 346 23.77 1.24 17.84
C GLN A 346 24.51 -0.08 17.84
N ILE A 347 23.87 -1.11 17.31
CA ILE A 347 24.47 -2.43 17.15
C ILE A 347 24.43 -2.91 15.70
N ASP A 348 25.43 -3.72 15.34
CA ASP A 348 25.38 -4.54 14.13
C ASP A 348 24.59 -5.83 14.34
N LYS A 349 24.40 -6.61 13.28
CA LYS A 349 23.66 -7.90 13.32
C LYS A 349 24.28 -8.98 14.21
N ALA A 350 25.55 -8.83 14.61
CA ALA A 350 26.19 -9.70 15.57
C ALA A 350 26.01 -9.21 17.02
N GLY A 351 25.34 -8.07 17.22
CA GLY A 351 25.13 -7.44 18.52
C GLY A 351 26.35 -6.66 19.04
N LYS A 352 27.32 -6.36 18.18
CA LYS A 352 28.48 -5.52 18.54
C LYS A 352 28.06 -4.05 18.48
N ILE A 353 28.40 -3.30 19.52
CA ILE A 353 28.18 -1.85 19.56
C ILE A 353 29.08 -1.18 18.51
N ILE A 354 28.50 -0.35 17.66
CA ILE A 354 29.17 0.29 16.52
C ILE A 354 29.22 1.82 16.60
N GLN A 355 28.45 2.45 17.49
CA GLN A 355 28.56 3.88 17.82
C GLN A 355 27.96 4.19 19.18
#